data_AF-A0A971S506-F1
#
_entry.id   AF-A0A971S506-F1
#
_cell.length_a   1.000
_cell.length_b   1.000
_cell.length_c   1.000
_cell.angle_alpha   90.00
_cell.angle_beta   90.00
_cell.angle_gamma   90.00
#
_symmetry.space_group_name_H-M   'P 1'
#
loop_
_entity.id
_entity.type
_entity.pdbx_description
1 polymer ?
#
loop_
_entity_poly.entity_id
_entity_poly.type
_entity_poly.pdbx_seq_one_letter_code
_entity_poly.pdbx_strand_id
1 'polypeptide(L)'
;MENKYLDLKDQPMTDIVKNLTDDYHVYFQREMKDLATLTTTILRVHGREHQELSKVHRLYGIIQINLVQRMIKEKADIFPLIKIYDKRPRKELIEEIFQEKKLLESEEDDIKALFKELNKITNGYLPPQGACATYERAYDSLK
;
A
#
# COMPACT_ATOMS: atom_id res chain seq x y z
N MET A 1 12.20 -7.06 9.71
CA MET A 1 11.06 -7.80 9.14
C MET A 1 11.48 -8.60 7.88
N GLU A 2 12.69 -9.18 7.86
CA GLU A 2 13.27 -9.76 6.63
C GLU A 2 13.07 -11.27 6.46
N ASN A 3 12.42 -11.95 7.42
CA ASN A 3 12.39 -13.42 7.46
C ASN A 3 11.02 -14.06 7.17
N LYS A 4 9.96 -13.26 6.90
CA LYS A 4 8.60 -13.80 6.66
C LYS A 4 8.36 -14.19 5.19
N TYR A 5 9.14 -13.66 4.25
CA TYR A 5 8.97 -13.90 2.81
C TYR A 5 9.61 -15.21 2.31
N LEU A 6 10.67 -15.70 2.95
CA LEU A 6 11.30 -16.98 2.59
C LEU A 6 10.45 -18.19 3.01
N ASP A 7 9.68 -18.06 4.09
CA ASP A 7 8.88 -19.14 4.70
C ASP A 7 7.54 -19.42 3.99
N LEU A 8 7.16 -18.58 3.01
CA LEU A 8 5.90 -18.69 2.28
C LEU A 8 5.96 -19.66 1.09
N LYS A 9 7.17 -19.99 0.59
CA LYS A 9 7.32 -20.78 -0.64
C LYS A 9 6.88 -22.24 -0.53
N ASP A 10 6.85 -22.78 0.69
CA ASP A 10 6.49 -24.18 0.96
C ASP A 10 5.09 -24.33 1.59
N GLN A 11 4.29 -23.26 1.62
CA GLN A 11 2.94 -23.26 2.17
C GLN A 11 1.86 -23.42 1.09
N PRO A 12 0.71 -24.04 1.40
CA PRO A 12 -0.46 -24.03 0.53
C PRO A 12 -0.84 -22.61 0.12
N MET A 13 -1.27 -22.41 -1.14
CA MET A 13 -1.63 -21.06 -1.61
C MET A 13 -2.78 -20.46 -0.79
N THR A 14 -3.68 -21.30 -0.28
CA THR A 14 -4.76 -20.89 0.62
C THR A 14 -4.24 -20.25 1.90
N ASP A 15 -3.16 -20.77 2.48
CA ASP A 15 -2.56 -20.26 3.72
C ASP A 15 -1.82 -18.94 3.47
N ILE A 16 -1.14 -18.82 2.33
CA ILE A 16 -0.53 -17.56 1.88
C ILE A 16 -1.61 -16.47 1.75
N VAL A 17 -2.71 -16.77 1.07
CA VAL A 17 -3.83 -15.83 0.91
C VAL A 17 -4.43 -15.45 2.26
N LYS A 18 -4.60 -16.41 3.18
CA LYS A 18 -5.10 -16.15 4.53
C LYS A 18 -4.17 -15.21 5.30
N ASN A 19 -2.86 -15.45 5.28
CA ASN A 19 -1.87 -14.61 5.94
C ASN A 19 -1.84 -13.19 5.35
N LEU A 20 -1.99 -13.05 4.03
CA LEU A 20 -2.12 -11.75 3.37
C LEU A 20 -3.36 -11.00 3.87
N THR A 21 -4.51 -11.66 3.98
CA THR A 21 -5.76 -10.99 4.39
C THR A 21 -5.82 -10.67 5.88
N ASP A 22 -5.43 -11.61 6.74
CA ASP A 22 -5.67 -11.55 8.18
C ASP A 22 -4.60 -10.72 8.90
N ASP A 23 -3.34 -10.86 8.50
CA ASP A 23 -2.23 -10.13 9.11
C ASP A 23 -1.93 -8.87 8.32
N TYR A 24 -1.60 -9.02 7.03
CA TYR A 24 -0.97 -7.95 6.27
C TYR A 24 -1.95 -6.84 5.91
N HIS A 25 -3.13 -7.13 5.36
CA HIS A 25 -4.10 -6.10 4.99
C HIS A 25 -4.62 -5.35 6.24
N VAL A 26 -4.79 -6.05 7.37
CA VAL A 26 -5.22 -5.44 8.64
C VAL A 26 -4.15 -4.50 9.18
N TYR A 27 -2.91 -4.98 9.28
CA TYR A 27 -1.76 -4.16 9.68
C TYR A 27 -1.62 -2.94 8.78
N PHE A 28 -1.60 -3.15 7.46
CA PHE A 28 -1.38 -2.09 6.49
C PHE A 28 -2.49 -1.03 6.50
N GLN A 29 -3.75 -1.42 6.69
CA GLN A 29 -4.85 -0.47 6.87
C GLN A 29 -4.70 0.39 8.12
N ARG A 30 -4.15 -0.15 9.22
CA ARG A 30 -3.87 0.63 10.43
C ARG A 30 -2.77 1.65 10.17
N GLU A 31 -1.64 1.21 9.61
CA GLU A 31 -0.51 2.11 9.31
C GLU A 31 -0.94 3.23 8.35
N MET A 32 -1.78 2.93 7.35
CA MET A 32 -2.31 3.94 6.43
C MET A 32 -3.19 4.98 7.13
N LYS A 33 -3.99 4.59 8.14
CA LYS A 33 -4.82 5.53 8.91
C LYS A 33 -3.96 6.44 9.79
N ASP A 34 -2.93 5.88 10.41
CA ASP A 34 -2.00 6.64 11.23
C ASP A 34 -1.25 7.67 10.38
N LEU A 35 -0.80 7.26 9.20
CA LEU A 35 -0.10 8.14 8.26
C LEU A 35 -1.01 9.21 7.65
N ALA A 36 -2.29 8.91 7.40
CA ALA A 36 -3.28 9.93 7.01
C ALA A 36 -3.43 11.00 8.11
N THR A 37 -3.43 10.58 9.37
CA THR A 37 -3.49 11.49 10.52
C THR A 37 -2.24 12.36 10.61
N LEU A 38 -1.05 11.77 10.41
CA LEU A 38 0.22 12.50 10.40
C LEU A 38 0.28 13.54 9.28
N THR A 39 0.00 13.15 8.04
CA THR A 39 0.01 14.04 6.87
C THR A 39 -1.00 15.19 7.00
N THR A 40 -2.18 14.93 7.56
CA THR A 40 -3.18 15.97 7.90
C THR A 40 -2.65 16.91 8.97
N THR A 41 -2.00 16.37 10.00
CA THR A 41 -1.51 17.16 11.14
C THR A 41 -0.39 18.11 10.71
N ILE A 42 0.59 17.63 9.95
CA ILE A 42 1.71 18.46 9.48
C ILE A 42 1.21 19.56 8.53
N LEU A 43 0.25 19.25 7.65
CA LEU A 43 -0.37 20.26 6.79
C LEU A 43 -1.07 21.33 7.62
N ARG A 44 -1.86 20.93 8.62
CA ARG A 44 -2.60 21.86 9.47
C ARG A 44 -1.70 22.80 10.25
N VAL A 45 -0.59 22.30 10.79
CA VAL A 45 0.32 23.07 11.66
C VAL A 45 1.32 23.88 10.84
N HIS A 46 1.91 23.29 9.79
CA HIS A 46 3.06 23.86 9.08
C HIS A 46 2.74 24.32 7.66
N GLY A 47 1.54 24.06 7.13
CA GLY A 47 1.20 24.31 5.72
C GLY A 47 1.29 25.78 5.26
N ARG A 48 1.32 26.75 6.19
CA ARG A 48 1.57 28.16 5.86
C ARG A 48 3.02 28.40 5.42
N GLU A 49 3.96 27.77 6.11
CA GLU A 49 5.41 27.88 5.86
C GLU A 49 5.87 26.86 4.82
N HIS A 50 5.18 25.72 4.76
CA HIS A 50 5.50 24.55 3.93
C HIS A 50 4.36 24.24 2.97
N GLN A 51 4.29 25.00 1.86
CA GLN A 51 3.21 24.89 0.87
C GLN A 51 3.15 23.53 0.16
N GLU A 52 4.27 22.81 0.10
CA GLU A 52 4.37 21.44 -0.42
C GLU A 52 3.48 20.46 0.34
N LEU A 53 3.20 20.70 1.62
CA LEU A 53 2.41 19.79 2.46
C LEU A 53 0.97 19.63 1.98
N SER A 54 0.42 20.62 1.28
CA SER A 54 -0.90 20.50 0.65
C SER A 54 -0.88 19.42 -0.44
N LYS A 55 0.21 19.37 -1.22
CA LYS A 55 0.41 18.32 -2.23
C LYS A 55 0.71 16.96 -1.59
N VAL A 56 1.51 16.92 -0.51
CA VAL A 56 1.78 15.69 0.25
C VAL A 56 0.48 15.06 0.74
N HIS A 57 -0.36 15.83 1.43
CA HIS A 57 -1.66 15.37 1.92
C HIS A 57 -2.56 14.86 0.79
N ARG A 58 -2.65 15.62 -0.33
CA ARG A 58 -3.47 15.22 -1.48
C ARG A 58 -2.98 13.92 -2.12
N LEU A 59 -1.68 13.82 -2.43
CA LEU A 59 -1.09 12.65 -3.07
C LEU A 59 -1.23 11.42 -2.18
N TYR A 60 -0.95 11.57 -0.88
CA TYR A 60 -1.11 10.48 0.07
C TYR A 60 -2.56 9.98 0.15
N GLY A 61 -3.54 10.89 0.16
CA GLY A 61 -4.95 10.51 0.11
C GLY A 61 -5.32 9.70 -1.13
N ILE A 62 -4.80 10.07 -2.31
CA ILE A 62 -5.03 9.32 -3.56
C ILE A 62 -4.38 7.93 -3.47
N ILE A 63 -3.12 7.85 -3.00
CA ILE A 63 -2.40 6.60 -2.79
C ILE A 63 -3.21 5.67 -1.86
N GLN A 64 -3.68 6.20 -0.73
CA GLN A 64 -4.47 5.44 0.24
C GLN A 64 -5.74 4.88 -0.39
N ILE A 65 -6.48 5.69 -1.16
CA ILE A 65 -7.70 5.24 -1.86
C ILE A 65 -7.38 4.09 -2.81
N ASN A 66 -6.34 4.24 -3.64
CA ASN A 66 -5.96 3.21 -4.63
C ASN A 66 -5.52 1.91 -3.94
N LEU A 67 -4.73 1.98 -2.88
CA LEU A 67 -4.30 0.80 -2.11
C LEU A 67 -5.48 0.09 -1.44
N VAL A 68 -6.42 0.85 -0.87
CA VAL A 68 -7.64 0.27 -0.28
C VAL A 68 -8.51 -0.40 -1.35
N GLN A 69 -8.70 0.23 -2.50
CA GLN A 69 -9.44 -0.35 -3.62
C GLN A 69 -8.79 -1.64 -4.13
N ARG A 70 -7.46 -1.66 -4.27
CA ARG A 70 -6.71 -2.86 -4.65
C ARG A 70 -6.96 -4.00 -3.68
N MET A 71 -6.83 -3.76 -2.37
CA MET A 71 -7.07 -4.79 -1.35
C MET A 71 -8.50 -5.34 -1.37
N ILE A 72 -9.49 -4.51 -1.75
CA ILE A 72 -10.89 -4.95 -1.90
C ILE A 72 -11.01 -5.88 -3.11
N LYS A 73 -10.46 -5.49 -4.26
CA LYS A 73 -10.43 -6.31 -5.49
C LYS A 73 -9.71 -7.63 -5.27
N GLU A 74 -8.53 -7.60 -4.64
CA GLU A 74 -7.78 -8.82 -4.33
C GLU A 74 -8.65 -9.82 -3.54
N LYS A 75 -9.38 -9.35 -2.53
CA LYS A 75 -10.29 -10.17 -1.70
C LYS A 75 -11.54 -10.65 -2.44
N ALA A 76 -12.07 -9.86 -3.36
CA ALA A 76 -13.30 -10.17 -4.10
C ALA A 76 -13.05 -11.06 -5.32
N ASP A 77 -11.89 -10.90 -5.97
CA ASP A 77 -11.64 -11.39 -7.32
C ASP A 77 -10.55 -12.47 -7.32
N ILE A 78 -9.27 -12.11 -7.19
CA ILE A 78 -8.16 -13.06 -7.39
C ILE A 78 -8.00 -14.07 -6.24
N PHE A 79 -8.20 -13.67 -4.98
CA PHE A 79 -8.00 -14.55 -3.81
C PHE A 79 -8.98 -15.74 -3.77
N PRO A 80 -10.28 -15.57 -4.06
CA PRO A 80 -11.18 -16.71 -4.26
C PRO A 80 -10.70 -17.69 -5.33
N LEU A 81 -10.25 -17.19 -6.49
CA LEU A 81 -9.78 -18.04 -7.59
C LEU A 81 -8.55 -18.87 -7.16
N ILE A 82 -7.59 -18.25 -6.48
CA ILE A 82 -6.41 -18.93 -5.95
C ILE A 82 -6.80 -20.04 -4.96
N LYS A 83 -7.73 -19.76 -4.02
CA LYS A 83 -8.21 -20.75 -3.05
C LYS A 83 -8.92 -21.94 -3.72
N ILE A 84 -9.66 -21.70 -4.81
CA ILE A 84 -10.32 -22.77 -5.57
C ILE A 84 -9.27 -23.61 -6.30
N TYR A 85 -8.31 -22.95 -6.96
CA TYR A 85 -7.25 -23.60 -7.71
C TYR A 85 -6.38 -24.49 -6.81
N ASP A 86 -6.00 -24.01 -5.62
CA ASP A 86 -5.20 -24.74 -4.62
C ASP A 86 -5.86 -26.07 -4.21
N LYS A 87 -7.20 -26.10 -4.12
CA LYS A 87 -7.97 -27.30 -3.78
C LYS A 87 -8.28 -28.19 -4.98
N ARG A 88 -8.51 -27.58 -6.15
CA ARG A 88 -8.99 -28.25 -7.37
C ARG A 88 -8.35 -27.59 -8.59
N PRO A 89 -7.11 -27.97 -8.94
CA PRO A 89 -6.40 -27.39 -10.07
C PRO A 89 -7.15 -27.61 -11.38
N ARG A 90 -7.37 -26.55 -12.15
CA ARG A 90 -7.99 -26.56 -13.48
C ARG A 90 -7.29 -25.55 -14.37
N LYS A 91 -7.15 -25.88 -15.66
CA LYS A 91 -6.44 -25.01 -16.61
C LYS A 91 -7.18 -23.69 -16.81
N GLU A 92 -8.50 -23.74 -16.86
CA GLU A 92 -9.36 -22.57 -17.05
C GLU A 92 -9.22 -21.57 -15.89
N LEU A 93 -9.08 -22.05 -14.65
CA LEU A 93 -8.86 -21.20 -13.48
C LEU A 93 -7.51 -20.48 -13.52
N ILE A 94 -6.47 -21.10 -14.11
CA ILE A 94 -5.16 -20.46 -14.27
C ILE A 94 -5.29 -19.24 -15.20
N GLU A 95 -6.04 -19.38 -16.29
CA GLU A 95 -6.26 -18.30 -17.26
C GLU A 95 -6.99 -17.11 -16.60
N GLU A 96 -8.03 -17.37 -15.81
CA GLU A 96 -8.73 -16.35 -15.02
C GLU A 96 -7.79 -15.67 -13.99
N ILE A 97 -7.00 -16.45 -13.25
CA ILE A 97 -6.01 -15.90 -12.29
C ILE A 97 -5.00 -14.98 -12.99
N PHE A 98 -4.51 -15.34 -14.17
CA PHE A 98 -3.57 -14.50 -14.92
C PHE A 98 -4.21 -13.21 -15.44
N GLN A 99 -5.49 -13.25 -15.82
CA GLN A 99 -6.22 -12.05 -16.23
C GLN A 99 -6.35 -11.06 -15.05
N GLU A 100 -6.78 -11.55 -13.88
CA GLU A 100 -6.89 -10.71 -12.67
C GLU A 100 -5.52 -10.19 -12.23
N LYS A 101 -4.48 -11.03 -12.28
CA LYS A 101 -3.10 -10.62 -11.98
C LYS A 101 -2.66 -9.45 -12.87
N LYS A 102 -2.91 -9.53 -14.18
CA LYS A 102 -2.52 -8.49 -15.13
C LYS A 102 -3.25 -7.16 -14.86
N LEU A 103 -4.53 -7.22 -14.48
CA LEU A 103 -5.28 -6.03 -14.08
C LEU A 103 -4.64 -5.37 -12.84
N LEU A 104 -4.38 -6.15 -11.79
CA LEU A 104 -3.73 -5.67 -10.58
C LEU A 104 -2.31 -5.10 -10.86
N GLU A 105 -1.53 -5.74 -11.73
CA GLU A 105 -0.21 -5.23 -12.14
C GLU A 105 -0.30 -3.88 -12.84
N SER A 106 -1.30 -3.66 -13.70
CA SER A 106 -1.49 -2.37 -14.37
C SER A 106 -1.83 -1.23 -13.39
N GLU A 107 -2.62 -1.50 -12.36
CA GLU A 107 -2.95 -0.52 -11.31
C GLU A 107 -1.73 -0.19 -10.41
N GLU A 108 -0.76 -1.10 -10.35
CA GLU A 108 0.45 -0.90 -9.55
C GLU A 108 1.35 0.20 -10.11
N ASP A 109 1.41 0.34 -11.44
CA ASP A 109 2.25 1.35 -12.10
C ASP A 109 1.75 2.77 -11.83
N ASP A 110 0.42 2.96 -11.75
CA ASP A 110 -0.20 4.23 -11.38
C ASP A 110 0.13 4.61 -9.92
N ILE A 111 0.04 3.64 -9.01
CA ILE A 111 0.39 3.85 -7.59
C ILE A 111 1.89 4.19 -7.46
N LYS A 112 2.77 3.48 -8.18
CA LYS A 112 4.22 3.77 -8.21
C LYS A 112 4.51 5.19 -8.71
N ALA A 113 3.76 5.68 -9.69
CA ALA A 113 3.91 7.05 -10.18
C ALA A 113 3.59 8.08 -9.09
N LEU A 114 2.53 7.86 -8.30
CA LEU A 114 2.16 8.73 -7.18
C LEU A 114 3.25 8.75 -6.09
N PHE A 115 3.81 7.59 -5.73
CA PHE A 115 4.92 7.52 -4.77
C PHE A 115 6.18 8.22 -5.28
N LYS A 116 6.49 8.13 -6.58
CA LYS A 116 7.60 8.88 -7.20
C LYS A 116 7.38 10.39 -7.11
N GLU A 117 6.15 10.87 -7.37
CA GLU A 117 5.82 12.28 -7.21
C GLU A 117 5.95 12.72 -5.74
N LEU A 118 5.45 11.90 -4.82
CA LEU A 118 5.55 12.15 -3.38
C LEU A 118 7.01 12.28 -2.93
N ASN A 119 7.86 11.32 -3.30
CA ASN A 119 9.30 11.35 -3.04
C ASN A 119 9.96 12.61 -3.59
N LYS A 120 9.59 13.04 -4.81
CA LYS A 120 10.12 14.25 -5.42
C LYS A 120 9.75 15.51 -4.64
N ILE A 121 8.48 15.68 -4.27
CA ILE A 121 8.02 16.91 -3.60
C ILE A 121 8.49 17.01 -2.15
N THR A 122 8.84 15.89 -1.52
CA THR A 122 9.40 15.84 -0.16
C THR A 122 10.92 15.81 -0.13
N ASN A 123 11.57 16.00 -1.29
CA ASN A 123 13.03 15.89 -1.44
C ASN A 123 13.59 14.59 -0.85
N GLY A 124 13.02 13.44 -1.23
CA GLY A 124 13.40 12.15 -0.68
C GLY A 124 12.96 11.94 0.76
N TYR A 125 11.86 12.58 1.17
CA TYR A 125 11.36 12.57 2.54
C TYR A 125 12.39 13.11 3.55
N LEU A 126 13.09 14.18 3.15
CA LEU A 126 13.99 14.93 4.03
C LEU A 126 13.20 16.05 4.73
N PRO A 127 13.00 15.97 6.06
CA PRO A 127 12.32 17.04 6.78
C PRO A 127 13.17 18.32 6.79
N PRO A 128 12.54 19.51 6.88
CA PRO A 128 13.26 20.79 7.00
C PRO A 128 14.06 20.86 8.30
N GLN A 129 15.06 21.74 8.35
CA GLN A 129 15.85 21.94 9.56
C GLN A 129 14.95 22.40 10.72
N GLY A 130 15.05 21.73 11.87
CA GLY A 130 14.23 22.04 13.04
C GLY A 130 12.79 21.54 12.96
N ALA A 131 12.49 20.62 12.03
CA ALA A 131 11.20 19.95 11.97
C ALA A 131 10.83 19.31 13.33
N CYS A 132 9.53 19.36 13.68
CA CYS A 132 9.06 18.72 14.89
C CYS A 132 8.97 17.20 14.72
N ALA A 133 8.91 16.47 15.84
CA ALA A 133 8.84 15.00 15.83
C ALA A 133 7.67 14.42 15.02
N THR A 134 6.54 15.13 14.94
CA THR A 134 5.39 14.71 14.10
C THR A 134 5.72 14.78 12.62
N TYR A 135 6.49 15.79 12.20
CA TYR A 135 6.93 15.95 10.81
C TYR A 135 7.93 14.86 10.45
N GLU A 136 8.94 14.65 11.29
CA GLU A 136 9.93 13.58 11.10
C GLU A 136 9.24 12.22 10.99
N ARG A 137 8.34 11.90 11.94
CA ARG A 137 7.56 10.66 11.92
C ARG A 137 6.70 10.53 10.66
N ALA A 138 6.06 11.60 10.19
CA ALA A 138 5.27 11.57 8.96
C ALA A 138 6.14 11.20 7.76
N TYR A 139 7.33 11.81 7.65
CA TYR A 139 8.23 11.57 6.53
C TYR A 139 8.89 10.19 6.60
N ASP A 140 9.22 9.71 7.80
CA ASP A 140 9.73 8.35 7.99
C ASP A 140 8.67 7.28 7.70
N SER A 141 7.40 7.55 8.00
CA SER A 141 6.30 6.64 7.64
C SER A 141 5.93 6.65 6.15
N LEU A 142 6.32 7.68 5.39
CA LEU A 142 6.13 7.73 3.92
C LEU A 142 7.26 7.01 3.14
N LYS A 143 8.38 6.69 3.79
CA LYS A 143 9.51 5.94 3.22
C LYS A 143 9.20 4.46 3.14
#